data_AF-A0A059XFI9-F1
#
_entry.id   AF-A0A059XFI9-F1
#
_cell.length_a   1.000
_cell.length_b   1.000
_cell.length_c   1.000
_cell.angle_alpha   90.00
_cell.angle_beta   90.00
_cell.angle_gamma   90.00
#
_symmetry.space_group_name_H-M   'P 1'
#
loop_
_entity.id
_entity.type
_entity.pdbx_description
1 polymer ?
#
loop_
_entity_poly.entity_id
_entity_poly.type
_entity_poly.pdbx_seq_one_letter_code
_entity_poly.pdbx_strand_id
1 'polypeptide(L)'
;APTNGVTYNIVVRPGKKWSDSDRITKKIRATAEKYGWVKPHWEVACLIRDMYTDEQLKQMGLWYILTMHEPIKDSDGDPRLLYSGRLGVGRWLYANCDGPDGYWDGSGGFAFAAPSP
;
A
#
# COMPACT_ATOMS: atom_id res chain seq x y z
N ALA A 1 6.11 -16.80 -9.65
CA ALA A 1 7.54 -16.68 -9.99
C ALA A 1 8.15 -15.62 -9.10
N PRO A 2 9.43 -15.71 -8.70
CA PRO A 2 10.16 -14.50 -8.33
C PRO A 2 10.11 -13.54 -9.52
N THR A 3 10.16 -12.22 -9.26
CA THR A 3 9.96 -11.18 -10.29
C THR A 3 10.63 -11.49 -11.62
N ASN A 4 10.00 -11.11 -12.73
CA ASN A 4 10.54 -11.29 -14.08
C ASN A 4 11.77 -10.39 -14.38
N GLY A 5 12.47 -9.90 -13.35
CA GLY A 5 13.55 -8.91 -13.48
C GLY A 5 13.08 -7.50 -13.85
N VAL A 6 11.77 -7.21 -13.75
CA VAL A 6 11.23 -5.88 -14.03
C VAL A 6 11.53 -4.93 -12.86
N THR A 7 12.19 -3.82 -13.15
CA THR A 7 12.38 -2.73 -12.19
C THR A 7 11.12 -1.88 -12.14
N TYR A 8 10.60 -1.65 -10.94
CA TYR A 8 9.46 -0.77 -10.71
C TYR A 8 9.89 0.44 -9.87
N ASN A 9 9.47 1.62 -10.28
CA ASN A 9 9.54 2.79 -9.41
C ASN A 9 8.31 2.77 -8.48
N ILE A 10 8.54 2.54 -7.18
CA ILE A 10 7.44 2.50 -6.21
C ILE A 10 7.13 3.92 -5.72
N VAL A 11 5.90 4.36 -5.94
CA VAL A 11 5.39 5.64 -5.46
C VAL A 11 4.61 5.41 -4.18
N VAL A 12 4.99 6.09 -3.10
CA VAL A 12 4.23 6.11 -1.84
C VAL A 12 3.55 7.45 -1.69
N ARG A 13 2.22 7.46 -1.64
CA ARG A 13 1.43 8.68 -1.44
C ARG A 13 0.85 8.72 -0.02
N PRO A 14 1.18 9.74 0.81
CA PRO A 14 0.66 9.83 2.17
C PRO A 14 -0.86 9.97 2.22
N GLY A 15 -1.52 9.27 3.14
CA GLY A 15 -2.98 9.26 3.30
C GLY A 15 -3.56 10.62 3.65
N LYS A 16 -2.79 11.47 4.35
CA LYS A 16 -3.14 12.87 4.62
C LYS A 16 -3.28 13.74 3.35
N LYS A 17 -2.93 13.24 2.16
CA LYS A 17 -3.18 13.92 0.87
C LYS A 17 -4.62 13.75 0.37
N TRP A 18 -5.45 12.96 1.05
CA TRP A 18 -6.89 12.87 0.83
C TRP A 18 -7.64 13.43 2.04
N SER A 19 -8.79 14.04 1.78
CA SER A 19 -9.78 14.31 2.82
C SER A 19 -10.26 12.98 3.41
N ASP A 20 -10.77 12.98 4.64
CA ASP A 20 -11.22 11.74 5.29
C ASP A 20 -12.33 11.03 4.48
N SER A 21 -13.27 11.79 3.91
CA SER A 21 -14.34 11.23 3.06
C SER A 21 -13.88 10.79 1.66
N ASP A 22 -12.69 11.23 1.22
CA ASP A 22 -12.07 10.78 -0.02
C ASP A 22 -11.11 9.61 0.18
N ARG A 23 -10.74 9.29 1.43
CA ARG A 23 -9.75 8.26 1.76
C ARG A 23 -10.38 6.87 1.83
N ILE A 24 -11.03 6.50 0.73
CA ILE A 24 -11.62 5.20 0.49
C ILE A 24 -10.98 4.53 -0.72
N THR A 25 -10.95 3.20 -0.73
CA THR A 25 -10.25 2.39 -1.74
C THR A 25 -10.54 2.82 -3.18
N LYS A 26 -11.82 2.97 -3.56
CA LYS A 26 -12.19 3.31 -4.94
C LYS A 26 -11.62 4.66 -5.41
N LYS A 27 -11.62 5.68 -4.54
CA LYS A 27 -11.10 7.01 -4.86
C LYS A 27 -9.58 7.03 -4.89
N ILE A 28 -8.93 6.24 -4.03
CA ILE A 28 -7.48 6.08 -4.02
C ILE A 28 -7.02 5.38 -5.31
N ARG A 29 -7.69 4.29 -5.73
CA ARG A 29 -7.41 3.61 -7.00
C ARG A 29 -7.67 4.51 -8.21
N ALA A 30 -8.79 5.23 -8.24
CA ALA A 30 -9.07 6.22 -9.29
C ALA A 30 -8.02 7.34 -9.34
N THR A 31 -7.43 7.71 -8.19
CA THR A 31 -6.31 8.66 -8.16
C THR A 31 -5.08 8.05 -8.83
N ALA A 32 -4.73 6.80 -8.52
CA ALA A 32 -3.60 6.12 -9.14
C ALA A 32 -3.73 6.04 -10.67
N GLU A 33 -4.92 5.70 -11.17
CA GLU A 33 -5.23 5.67 -12.60
C GLU A 33 -5.00 7.03 -13.27
N LYS A 34 -5.39 8.14 -12.62
CA LYS A 34 -5.14 9.50 -13.14
C LYS A 34 -3.66 9.84 -13.30
N TYR A 35 -2.79 9.23 -12.50
CA TYR A 35 -1.34 9.40 -12.60
C TYR A 35 -0.66 8.33 -13.46
N GLY A 36 -1.43 7.41 -14.04
CA GLY A 36 -0.88 6.26 -14.78
C GLY A 36 -0.15 5.26 -13.89
N TRP A 37 -0.38 5.28 -12.57
CA TRP A 37 0.20 4.32 -11.65
C TRP A 37 -0.56 3.00 -11.71
N VAL A 38 0.17 1.89 -11.69
CA VAL A 38 -0.35 0.54 -11.80
C VAL A 38 -0.27 -0.20 -10.47
N LYS A 39 -1.02 -1.30 -10.40
CA LYS A 39 -1.02 -2.20 -9.24
C LYS A 39 0.36 -2.87 -9.14
N PRO A 40 1.12 -2.67 -8.05
CA PRO A 40 2.35 -3.41 -7.83
C PRO A 40 2.05 -4.89 -7.56
N HIS A 41 3.06 -5.75 -7.68
CA HIS A 41 2.99 -7.10 -7.16
C HIS A 41 2.94 -7.07 -5.61
N TRP A 42 2.27 -8.03 -4.98
CA TRP A 42 2.03 -8.03 -3.53
C TRP A 42 3.33 -8.09 -2.71
N GLU A 43 4.42 -8.64 -3.27
CA GLU A 43 5.73 -8.72 -2.60
C GLU A 43 6.33 -7.36 -2.26
N VAL A 44 5.88 -6.29 -2.95
CA VAL A 44 6.28 -4.92 -2.64
C VAL A 44 5.97 -4.57 -1.18
N ALA A 45 4.91 -5.13 -0.59
CA ALA A 45 4.63 -4.96 0.83
C ALA A 45 5.76 -5.53 1.70
N CYS A 46 6.25 -6.73 1.38
CA CYS A 46 7.38 -7.37 2.05
C CYS A 46 8.66 -6.54 1.88
N LEU A 47 8.96 -6.12 0.65
CA LEU A 47 10.15 -5.31 0.35
C LEU A 47 10.13 -3.96 1.08
N ILE A 48 8.98 -3.29 1.14
CA ILE A 48 8.82 -2.05 1.93
C ILE A 48 9.11 -2.32 3.41
N ARG A 49 8.64 -3.45 3.95
CA ARG A 49 8.90 -3.82 5.35
C ARG A 49 10.37 -4.10 5.63
N ASP A 50 11.07 -4.70 4.67
CA ASP A 50 12.50 -4.98 4.79
C ASP A 50 13.36 -3.73 4.62
N MET A 51 12.94 -2.81 3.74
CA MET A 51 13.66 -1.60 3.38
C MET A 51 13.58 -0.49 4.43
N TYR A 52 12.41 -0.31 5.06
CA TYR A 52 12.18 0.79 6.00
C TYR A 52 12.07 0.31 7.44
N THR A 53 12.88 0.87 8.32
CA THR A 53 12.74 0.71 9.77
C THR A 53 11.50 1.46 10.30
N ASP A 54 11.05 1.10 11.50
CA ASP A 54 9.95 1.79 12.18
C ASP A 54 10.24 3.28 12.38
N GLU A 55 11.49 3.62 12.70
CA GLU A 55 11.91 5.01 12.89
C GLU A 55 11.90 5.80 11.58
N GLN A 56 12.30 5.19 10.45
CA GLN A 56 12.19 5.84 9.14
C GLN A 56 10.73 6.07 8.74
N LEU A 57 9.84 5.11 8.96
CA LEU A 57 8.41 5.30 8.72
C LEU A 57 7.84 6.43 9.59
N LYS A 58 8.27 6.50 10.86
CA LYS A 58 7.92 7.60 11.77
C LYS A 58 8.40 8.95 11.26
N GLN A 59 9.65 9.05 10.80
CA GLN A 59 10.23 10.27 10.24
C GLN A 59 9.50 10.71 8.97
N MET A 60 9.00 9.77 8.16
CA MET A 60 8.13 10.04 7.02
C MET A 60 6.70 10.46 7.42
N GLY A 61 6.36 10.41 8.71
CA GLY A 61 5.03 10.70 9.22
C GLY A 61 4.00 9.60 8.93
N LEU A 62 4.45 8.38 8.61
CA LEU A 62 3.62 7.24 8.23
C LEU A 62 3.56 6.21 9.36
N TRP A 63 2.37 5.72 9.71
CA TRP A 63 2.18 4.60 10.64
C TRP A 63 2.24 3.24 9.92
N TYR A 64 1.75 3.23 8.69
CA TYR A 64 1.78 2.06 7.83
C TYR A 64 1.88 2.45 6.35
N ILE A 65 2.25 1.51 5.50
CA ILE A 65 2.17 1.63 4.04
C ILE A 65 1.36 0.44 3.50
N LEU A 66 0.21 0.73 2.90
CA LEU A 66 -0.65 -0.24 2.23
C LEU A 66 -0.23 -0.35 0.77
N THR A 67 0.00 -1.58 0.30
CA THR A 67 0.38 -1.85 -1.09
C THR A 67 -0.87 -2.10 -1.92
N MET A 68 -1.13 -1.26 -2.92
CA MET A 68 -2.35 -1.31 -3.74
C MET A 68 -2.29 -2.38 -4.85
N HIS A 69 -1.85 -3.58 -4.50
CA HIS A 69 -1.71 -4.72 -5.41
C HIS A 69 -3.07 -5.28 -5.86
N GLU A 70 -3.03 -6.29 -6.75
CA GLU A 70 -4.21 -7.08 -7.08
C GLU A 70 -4.67 -7.86 -5.83
N PRO A 71 -5.93 -7.72 -5.36
CA PRO A 71 -6.33 -8.30 -4.09
C PRO A 71 -6.16 -9.81 -4.01
N ILE A 72 -5.69 -10.28 -2.87
CA ILE A 72 -5.61 -11.71 -2.55
C ILE A 72 -6.91 -12.07 -1.84
N LYS A 73 -7.66 -13.02 -2.37
CA LYS A 73 -8.89 -13.50 -1.72
C LYS A 73 -8.53 -14.42 -0.55
N ASP A 74 -9.17 -14.22 0.59
CA ASP A 74 -9.08 -15.17 1.70
C ASP A 74 -10.01 -16.37 1.51
N SER A 75 -10.13 -17.24 2.52
CA SER A 75 -10.97 -18.45 2.47
C SER A 75 -12.45 -18.16 2.27
N ASP A 76 -12.91 -16.98 2.67
CA ASP A 76 -14.31 -16.54 2.51
C ASP A 76 -14.52 -15.78 1.20
N GLY A 77 -13.45 -15.59 0.41
CA GLY A 77 -13.47 -14.89 -0.86
C GLY A 77 -13.29 -13.38 -0.73
N ASP A 78 -13.07 -12.86 0.49
CA ASP A 78 -12.93 -11.43 0.74
C ASP A 78 -11.59 -10.92 0.19
N PRO A 79 -11.58 -9.81 -0.56
CA PRO A 79 -10.36 -9.28 -1.14
C PRO A 79 -9.50 -8.62 -0.06
N ARG A 80 -8.22 -9.00 0.03
CA ARG A 80 -7.26 -8.47 0.99
C ARG A 80 -6.08 -7.78 0.30
N LEU A 81 -5.65 -6.66 0.87
CA LEU A 81 -4.39 -5.99 0.57
C LEU A 81 -3.40 -6.12 1.73
N LEU A 82 -2.12 -6.21 1.37
CA LEU A 82 -1.03 -6.27 2.33
C LEU A 82 -0.54 -4.87 2.72
N TYR A 83 -0.25 -4.68 4.00
CA TYR A 83 0.39 -3.48 4.51
C TYR A 83 1.47 -3.75 5.54
N SER A 84 2.42 -2.83 5.60
CA SER A 84 3.59 -2.88 6.47
C SER A 84 3.52 -1.72 7.45
N GLY A 85 3.62 -2.00 8.75
CA GLY A 85 3.40 -1.01 9.81
C GLY A 85 4.51 -0.97 10.85
N ARG A 86 4.61 0.16 11.55
CA ARG A 86 5.51 0.33 12.71
C ARG A 86 4.76 0.06 14.02
N LEU A 87 4.90 -1.13 14.57
CA LEU A 87 4.24 -1.53 15.83
C LEU A 87 5.26 -1.85 16.95
N GLY A 88 6.43 -1.22 16.90
CA GLY A 88 7.34 -1.06 18.04
C GLY A 88 8.24 -2.27 18.32
N VAL A 89 7.68 -3.47 18.41
CA VAL A 89 8.42 -4.69 18.78
C VAL A 89 8.52 -5.73 17.66
N GLY A 90 8.09 -5.41 16.43
CA GLY A 90 8.18 -6.34 15.31
C GLY A 90 8.11 -5.68 13.94
N ARG A 91 8.60 -6.39 12.91
CA ARG A 91 8.48 -6.02 11.49
C ARG A 91 7.20 -6.62 10.90
N TRP A 92 6.06 -6.03 11.23
CA TRP A 92 4.78 -6.66 10.93
C TRP A 92 4.32 -6.44 9.49
N LEU A 93 3.80 -7.52 8.90
CA LEU A 93 3.08 -7.54 7.64
C LEU A 93 1.65 -8.02 7.93
N TYR A 94 0.68 -7.27 7.47
CA TYR A 94 -0.74 -7.50 7.75
C TYR A 94 -1.56 -7.52 6.48
N ALA A 95 -2.77 -8.05 6.58
CA ALA A 95 -3.78 -8.00 5.53
C ALA A 95 -4.99 -7.18 6.01
N ASN A 96 -5.59 -6.39 5.12
CA ASN A 96 -6.85 -5.68 5.38
C ASN A 96 -7.77 -5.72 4.15
N CYS A 97 -9.07 -5.57 4.35
CA CYS A 97 -10.08 -5.69 3.29
C CYS A 97 -9.94 -4.58 2.23
N ASP A 98 -9.98 -4.95 0.95
CA ASP A 98 -9.97 -4.03 -0.23
C ASP A 98 -11.38 -3.62 -0.67
N GLY A 99 -12.34 -3.59 0.26
CA GLY A 99 -13.70 -3.14 -0.05
C GLY A 99 -13.67 -1.76 -0.73
N PRO A 100 -14.43 -1.51 -1.80
CA PRO A 100 -14.33 -0.27 -2.58
C PRO A 100 -14.65 0.99 -1.76
N ASP A 101 -15.54 0.85 -0.77
CA ASP A 101 -15.93 1.90 0.17
C ASP A 101 -15.23 1.77 1.53
N GLY A 102 -14.25 0.87 1.64
CA GLY A 102 -13.43 0.69 2.83
C GLY A 102 -12.64 1.96 3.12
N TYR A 103 -12.82 2.47 4.35
CA TYR A 103 -12.12 3.65 4.84
C TYR A 103 -10.74 3.29 5.36
N TRP A 104 -9.77 4.18 5.09
CA TRP A 104 -8.41 4.07 5.60
C TRP A 104 -8.12 5.23 6.56
N ASP A 105 -7.27 5.01 7.56
CA ASP A 105 -6.81 6.08 8.43
C ASP A 105 -5.78 7.00 7.74
N GLY A 106 -5.71 8.26 8.17
CA GLY A 106 -4.86 9.28 7.55
C GLY A 106 -3.37 9.10 7.84
N SER A 107 -3.01 8.34 8.88
CA SER A 107 -1.62 8.07 9.24
C SER A 107 -0.91 7.12 8.28
N GLY A 108 -1.63 6.46 7.37
CA GLY A 108 -1.06 5.54 6.38
C GLY A 108 -0.43 6.22 5.17
N GLY A 109 0.23 5.42 4.34
CA GLY A 109 0.60 5.73 2.97
C GLY A 109 0.12 4.63 2.02
N PHE A 110 -0.03 4.98 0.75
CA PHE A 110 -0.48 4.03 -0.29
C PHE A 110 0.60 3.87 -1.35
N ALA A 111 1.07 2.64 -1.53
CA ALA A 111 2.12 2.29 -2.48
C ALA A 111 1.54 1.80 -3.82
N PHE A 112 2.07 2.35 -4.89
CA PHE A 112 1.75 2.00 -6.29
C PHE A 112 3.04 1.79 -7.08
N ALA A 113 2.96 1.10 -8.21
CA ALA A 113 4.06 1.08 -9.16
C ALA A 113 3.85 2.17 -10.21
N ALA A 114 4.86 3.00 -10.46
CA ALA A 114 4.91 3.84 -11.64
C ALA A 114 5.49 3.02 -12.81
N PRO A 115 4.99 3.21 -14.04
CA PRO A 115 5.63 2.66 -15.23
C PRO A 115 7.10 3.10 -15.27
N SER A 116 7.99 2.16 -15.52
CA SER A 116 9.37 2.50 -15.91
C SER A 116 9.34 3.13 -17.30
N PRO A 117 10.17 4.15 -17.58
CA PRO A 117 10.28 4.74 -18.91
C PRO A 117 10.67 3.72 -19.98
#